data_AF-A0A947EPB5-F1
#
_entry.id   AF-A0A947EPB5-F1
#
_cell.length_a   1.000
_cell.length_b   1.000
_cell.length_c   1.000
_cell.angle_alpha   90.00
_cell.angle_beta   90.00
_cell.angle_gamma   90.00
#
_symmetry.space_group_name_H-M   'P 1'
#
loop_
_entity.id
_entity.type
_entity.pdbx_description
1 polymer ?
#
loop_
_entity_poly.entity_id
_entity_poly.type
_entity_poly.pdbx_seq_one_letter_code
_entity_poly.pdbx_strand_id
1 'polypeptide(L)'
;MKRILLLTIFLAQTSLAFAQAPAETSTVYFTRANSLGALINFTYFDGEEAIGKFNGQGYFIYECEPGKHLFWARSENKSFVEADLEPGSTYLIDVLPRMGGLKASVELVPVDVSDYKMKRIQKLVSRRDAKTFSAEDLAEIQEDMEEVITRGMDRYEKKQEKEKDIKQLPPEMTITKDDLVFVKKKKK
;
A
#
# COMPACT_ATOMS: atom_id res chain seq x y z
N MET A 1 53.82 -34.98 45.69
CA MET A 1 54.15 -33.83 44.81
C MET A 1 53.24 -33.85 43.59
N LYS A 2 52.96 -32.66 43.04
CA LYS A 2 52.10 -32.34 41.87
C LYS A 2 50.65 -31.97 42.22
N ARG A 3 50.47 -30.68 42.56
CA ARG A 3 49.19 -29.96 42.46
C ARG A 3 48.99 -29.63 40.98
N ILE A 4 47.89 -30.07 40.39
CA ILE A 4 47.50 -29.70 39.02
C ILE A 4 46.58 -28.49 39.14
N LEU A 5 47.06 -27.35 38.64
CA LEU A 5 46.33 -26.08 38.58
C LEU A 5 45.46 -26.11 37.31
N LEU A 6 44.14 -26.24 37.47
CA LEU A 6 43.19 -26.05 36.36
C LEU A 6 42.99 -24.55 36.13
N LEU A 7 43.48 -24.07 34.98
CA LEU A 7 43.25 -22.71 34.50
C LEU A 7 41.93 -22.68 33.71
N THR A 8 40.86 -22.14 34.30
CA THR A 8 39.58 -21.92 33.60
C THR A 8 39.69 -20.69 32.71
N ILE A 9 39.70 -20.90 31.40
CA ILE A 9 39.62 -19.82 30.41
C ILE A 9 38.15 -19.42 30.27
N PHE A 10 37.80 -18.22 30.73
CA PHE A 10 36.49 -17.63 30.54
C PHE A 10 36.45 -16.96 29.16
N LEU A 11 35.84 -17.63 28.19
CA LEU A 11 35.69 -17.09 26.84
C LEU A 11 34.49 -16.14 26.82
N ALA A 12 34.75 -14.83 26.88
CA ALA A 12 33.73 -13.81 26.70
C ALA A 12 33.23 -13.85 25.25
N GLN A 13 32.05 -14.42 25.02
CA GLN A 13 31.38 -14.34 23.73
C GLN A 13 30.81 -12.93 23.56
N THR A 14 31.52 -12.09 22.80
CA THR A 14 30.96 -10.84 22.29
C THR A 14 29.96 -11.20 21.19
N SER A 15 28.67 -11.18 21.51
CA SER A 15 27.61 -11.19 20.52
C SER A 15 27.69 -9.90 19.71
N LEU A 16 28.23 -9.99 18.49
CA LEU A 16 28.02 -8.97 17.47
C LEU A 16 26.53 -8.90 17.21
N ALA A 17 25.85 -7.90 17.79
CA ALA A 17 24.57 -7.47 17.28
C ALA A 17 24.83 -6.99 15.86
N PHE A 18 24.50 -7.83 14.87
CA PHE A 18 24.33 -7.36 13.50
C PHE A 18 23.27 -6.28 13.58
N ALA A 19 23.70 -5.01 13.50
CA ALA A 19 22.79 -3.94 13.16
C ALA A 19 22.26 -4.31 11.77
N GLN A 20 21.04 -4.83 11.72
CA GLN A 20 20.29 -4.94 10.47
C GLN A 20 20.38 -3.53 9.86
N ALA A 21 20.93 -3.42 8.65
CA ALA A 21 20.87 -2.15 7.93
C ALA A 21 19.41 -1.68 7.96
N PRO A 22 19.15 -0.37 8.15
CA PRO A 22 17.78 0.12 8.19
C PRO A 22 17.07 -0.40 6.94
N ALA A 23 15.92 -1.06 7.12
CA ALA A 23 15.15 -1.55 5.99
C ALA A 23 14.82 -0.34 5.11
N GLU A 24 15.20 -0.39 3.83
CA GLU A 24 14.75 0.63 2.89
C GLU A 24 13.22 0.52 2.80
N THR A 25 12.52 1.64 2.98
CA THR A 25 11.05 1.66 2.94
C THR A 25 10.54 1.18 1.58
N SER A 26 9.34 0.63 1.57
CA SER A 26 8.58 0.35 0.34
C SER A 26 7.67 1.53 0.02
N THR A 27 7.43 1.80 -1.26
CA THR A 27 6.58 2.89 -1.71
C THR A 27 5.38 2.37 -2.50
N VAL A 28 4.16 2.81 -2.19
CA VAL A 28 2.94 2.43 -2.91
C VAL A 28 2.21 3.67 -3.41
N TYR A 29 1.99 3.73 -4.73
CA TYR A 29 1.16 4.75 -5.36
C TYR A 29 -0.29 4.29 -5.41
N PHE A 30 -1.19 5.07 -4.80
CA PHE A 30 -2.63 4.88 -4.95
C PHE A 30 -3.17 5.92 -5.92
N THR A 31 -3.55 5.50 -7.13
CA THR A 31 -3.92 6.42 -8.20
C THR A 31 -5.40 6.30 -8.53
N ARG A 32 -6.15 7.41 -8.52
CA ARG A 32 -7.54 7.46 -8.97
C ARG A 32 -7.60 8.25 -10.27
N ALA A 33 -7.27 7.60 -11.37
CA ALA A 33 -7.21 8.26 -12.69
C ALA A 33 -8.60 8.42 -13.36
N ASN A 34 -9.61 7.71 -12.89
CA ASN A 34 -10.99 7.82 -13.37
C ASN A 34 -11.76 8.93 -12.61
N SER A 35 -12.52 9.75 -13.35
CA SER A 35 -13.32 10.85 -12.81
C SER A 35 -14.72 10.44 -12.36
N LEU A 36 -15.14 9.18 -12.54
CA LEU A 36 -16.43 8.71 -12.08
C LEU A 36 -16.56 8.87 -10.55
N GLY A 37 -17.74 9.31 -10.10
CA GLY A 37 -18.01 9.52 -8.68
C GLY A 37 -17.13 10.59 -8.03
N ALA A 38 -16.79 11.66 -8.76
CA ALA A 38 -15.79 12.64 -8.33
C ALA A 38 -16.04 13.28 -6.95
N LEU A 39 -17.29 13.33 -6.49
CA LEU A 39 -17.65 13.85 -5.16
C LEU A 39 -17.61 12.80 -4.05
N ILE A 40 -17.39 11.53 -4.38
CA ILE A 40 -17.41 10.42 -3.44
C ILE A 40 -16.01 10.24 -2.83
N ASN A 41 -15.95 10.33 -1.51
CA ASN A 41 -14.76 10.00 -0.73
C ASN A 41 -14.56 8.50 -0.69
N PHE A 42 -13.31 8.10 -0.97
CA PHE A 42 -12.79 6.79 -0.61
C PHE A 42 -11.83 6.98 0.56
N THR A 43 -11.92 6.10 1.54
CA THR A 43 -10.97 5.99 2.65
C THR A 43 -10.09 4.77 2.41
N TYR A 44 -8.80 4.92 2.64
CA TYR A 44 -7.76 3.92 2.37
C TYR A 44 -7.11 3.51 3.67
N PHE A 45 -6.75 2.23 3.74
CA PHE A 45 -6.21 1.62 4.94
C PHE A 45 -5.09 0.64 4.59
N ASP A 46 -4.21 0.44 5.54
CA ASP A 46 -3.24 -0.65 5.60
C ASP A 46 -3.45 -1.42 6.90
N GLY A 47 -3.96 -2.65 6.79
CA GLY A 47 -4.47 -3.39 7.94
C GLY A 47 -5.55 -2.59 8.68
N GLU A 48 -5.26 -2.18 9.91
CA GLU A 48 -6.16 -1.38 10.75
C GLU A 48 -5.85 0.12 10.73
N GLU A 49 -4.80 0.54 10.03
CA GLU A 49 -4.35 1.93 10.00
C GLU A 49 -4.99 2.69 8.84
N ALA A 50 -5.54 3.88 9.12
CA ALA A 50 -5.98 4.82 8.10
C ALA A 50 -4.77 5.51 7.45
N ILE A 51 -4.65 5.37 6.12
CA ILE A 51 -3.52 5.93 5.35
C ILE A 51 -3.92 7.08 4.42
N GLY A 52 -5.22 7.38 4.35
CA GLY A 52 -5.70 8.54 3.61
C GLY A 52 -7.20 8.53 3.32
N LYS A 53 -7.72 9.68 2.91
CA LYS A 53 -9.12 9.85 2.51
C LYS A 53 -9.23 10.97 1.48
N PHE A 54 -9.74 10.66 0.29
CA PHE A 54 -9.97 11.71 -0.70
C PHE A 54 -11.07 11.38 -1.72
N ASN A 55 -11.60 12.43 -2.33
CA ASN A 55 -12.53 12.35 -3.45
C ASN A 55 -11.87 12.79 -4.78
N GLY A 56 -12.55 12.48 -5.88
CA GLY A 56 -12.15 12.96 -7.20
C GLY A 56 -10.90 12.30 -7.76
N GLN A 57 -10.47 12.82 -8.90
CA GLN A 57 -9.19 12.40 -9.48
C GLN A 57 -8.04 12.89 -8.62
N GLY A 58 -7.07 12.03 -8.38
CA GLY A 58 -5.91 12.34 -7.56
C GLY A 58 -5.14 11.08 -7.24
N TYR A 59 -3.99 11.25 -6.64
CA TYR A 59 -3.20 10.15 -6.12
C TYR A 59 -2.53 10.59 -4.83
N PHE A 60 -2.09 9.63 -4.04
CA PHE A 60 -1.16 9.86 -2.95
C PHE A 60 -0.08 8.78 -3.01
N ILE A 61 1.01 9.03 -2.30
CA ILE A 61 2.15 8.12 -2.17
C ILE A 61 2.18 7.72 -0.71
N TYR A 62 2.22 6.42 -0.45
CA TYR A 62 2.33 5.85 0.88
C TYR A 62 3.68 5.15 1.00
N GLU A 63 4.49 5.57 1.96
CA GLU A 63 5.75 4.90 2.32
C GLU A 63 5.48 4.04 3.55
N CYS A 64 5.87 2.76 3.49
CA CYS A 64 5.65 1.79 4.55
C CYS A 64 6.86 0.87 4.71
N GLU A 65 6.84 0.07 5.77
CA GLU A 65 7.81 -1.01 5.93
C GLU A 65 7.71 -2.01 4.77
N PRO A 66 8.78 -2.74 4.42
CA PRO A 66 8.69 -3.87 3.51
C PRO A 66 7.99 -5.08 4.13
N GLY A 67 7.51 -5.99 3.28
CA GLY A 67 6.88 -7.24 3.65
C GLY A 67 5.37 -7.26 3.38
N LYS A 68 4.63 -7.95 4.26
CA LYS A 68 3.20 -8.22 4.04
C LYS A 68 2.32 -7.07 4.49
N HIS A 69 1.45 -6.61 3.59
CA HIS A 69 0.46 -5.57 3.85
C HIS A 69 -0.94 -6.00 3.42
N LEU A 70 -1.95 -5.41 4.04
CA LEU A 70 -3.35 -5.54 3.62
C LEU A 70 -3.88 -4.17 3.24
N PHE A 71 -3.74 -3.82 1.97
CA PHE A 71 -4.31 -2.59 1.47
C PHE A 71 -5.80 -2.76 1.20
N TRP A 72 -6.61 -1.86 1.74
CA TRP A 72 -8.02 -1.85 1.42
C TRP A 72 -8.60 -0.45 1.38
N ALA A 73 -9.69 -0.34 0.64
CA ALA A 73 -10.42 0.92 0.51
C ALA A 73 -11.91 0.70 0.74
N ARG A 74 -12.54 1.73 1.31
CA ARG A 74 -13.96 1.76 1.63
C ARG A 74 -14.68 2.84 0.84
N SER A 75 -15.82 2.44 0.28
CA SER A 75 -16.90 3.32 -0.15
C SER A 75 -18.25 2.74 0.32
N GLU A 76 -19.16 2.38 -0.58
CA GLU A 76 -20.32 1.53 -0.26
C GLU A 76 -19.91 0.08 -0.02
N ASN A 77 -18.84 -0.37 -0.68
CA ASN A 77 -18.22 -1.68 -0.49
C ASN A 77 -16.83 -1.54 0.16
N LYS A 78 -16.20 -2.69 0.43
CA LYS A 78 -14.78 -2.79 0.78
C LYS A 78 -14.05 -3.61 -0.29
N SER A 79 -12.93 -3.09 -0.79
CA SER A 79 -12.05 -3.78 -1.73
C SER A 79 -10.70 -4.00 -1.06
N PHE A 80 -10.19 -5.23 -1.13
CA PHE A 80 -8.96 -5.66 -0.46
C PHE A 80 -7.91 -6.09 -1.48
N VAL A 81 -6.64 -5.85 -1.15
CA VAL A 81 -5.44 -6.30 -1.84
C VAL A 81 -4.47 -6.80 -0.76
N GLU A 82 -4.06 -8.05 -0.86
CA GLU A 82 -2.91 -8.57 -0.11
C GLU A 82 -1.65 -8.24 -0.90
N ALA A 83 -0.64 -7.67 -0.23
CA ALA A 83 0.60 -7.23 -0.86
C ALA A 83 1.81 -7.82 -0.15
N ASP A 84 2.86 -8.09 -0.92
CA ASP A 84 4.18 -8.48 -0.41
C ASP A 84 5.22 -7.57 -1.08
N LEU A 85 5.84 -6.71 -0.28
CA LEU A 85 6.62 -5.56 -0.75
C LEU A 85 8.11 -5.75 -0.45
N GLU A 86 8.92 -5.76 -1.50
CA GLU A 86 10.39 -5.75 -1.39
C GLU A 86 10.94 -4.40 -0.91
N PRO A 87 12.00 -4.39 -0.06
CA PRO A 87 12.68 -3.17 0.37
C PRO A 87 13.12 -2.29 -0.81
N GLY A 88 12.96 -0.97 -0.65
CA GLY A 88 13.38 0.01 -1.66
C GLY A 88 12.58 -0.01 -2.97
N SER A 89 11.55 -0.85 -3.05
CA SER A 89 10.75 -1.01 -4.28
C SER A 89 9.52 -0.10 -4.28
N THR A 90 9.06 0.22 -5.49
CA THR A 90 7.86 1.05 -5.71
C THR A 90 6.78 0.23 -6.40
N TYR A 91 5.54 0.36 -5.95
CA TYR A 91 4.38 -0.36 -6.46
C TYR A 91 3.25 0.60 -6.81
N LEU A 92 2.24 0.09 -7.52
CA LEU A 92 1.12 0.87 -8.00
C LEU A 92 -0.20 0.12 -7.86
N ILE A 93 -1.18 0.82 -7.29
CA ILE A 93 -2.58 0.41 -7.22
C ILE A 93 -3.43 1.47 -7.92
N ASP A 94 -4.17 1.09 -8.97
CA ASP A 94 -5.21 1.94 -9.54
C ASP A 94 -6.51 1.74 -8.75
N VAL A 95 -7.13 2.87 -8.41
CA VAL A 95 -8.32 2.96 -7.59
C VAL A 95 -9.48 3.30 -8.51
N LEU A 96 -10.25 2.29 -8.84
CA LEU A 96 -11.32 2.39 -9.82
C LEU A 96 -12.66 2.63 -9.12
N PRO A 97 -13.26 3.82 -9.25
CA PRO A 97 -14.67 4.00 -8.96
C PRO A 97 -15.50 3.13 -9.92
N ARG A 98 -16.44 2.37 -9.35
CA ARG A 98 -17.41 1.54 -10.07
C ARG A 98 -18.82 2.04 -9.81
N MET A 99 -19.74 1.67 -10.70
CA MET A 99 -21.17 1.92 -10.44
C MET A 99 -21.59 1.09 -9.24
N GLY A 100 -22.26 1.76 -8.30
CA GLY A 100 -22.77 1.15 -7.09
C GLY A 100 -24.28 1.27 -6.99
N GLY A 101 -24.83 0.77 -5.88
CA GLY A 101 -26.27 0.80 -5.65
C GLY A 101 -26.79 2.20 -5.31
N LEU A 102 -26.11 2.88 -4.39
CA LEU A 102 -26.50 4.23 -3.93
C LEU A 102 -25.44 5.28 -4.23
N LYS A 103 -24.15 4.91 -4.18
CA LYS A 103 -23.01 5.77 -4.51
C LYS A 103 -21.94 4.95 -5.21
N ALA A 104 -20.87 5.59 -5.70
CA ALA A 104 -19.80 4.82 -6.38
C ALA A 104 -19.16 3.80 -5.43
N SER A 105 -19.06 2.55 -5.85
CA SER A 105 -18.22 1.54 -5.21
C SER A 105 -16.75 1.76 -5.58
N VAL A 106 -15.85 1.15 -4.81
CA VAL A 106 -14.40 1.20 -5.02
C VAL A 106 -13.88 -0.19 -5.37
N GLU A 107 -12.95 -0.23 -6.33
CA GLU A 107 -12.16 -1.41 -6.65
C GLU A 107 -10.69 -1.02 -6.66
N LEU A 108 -9.89 -1.68 -5.82
CA LEU A 108 -8.44 -1.61 -5.86
C LEU A 108 -7.92 -2.60 -6.90
N VAL A 109 -6.99 -2.16 -7.75
CA VAL A 109 -6.40 -2.97 -8.80
C VAL A 109 -4.87 -2.83 -8.71
N PRO A 110 -4.16 -3.87 -8.22
CA PRO A 110 -2.71 -3.98 -8.39
C PRO A 110 -2.35 -3.85 -9.86
N VAL A 111 -1.34 -3.03 -10.17
CA VAL A 111 -0.97 -2.71 -11.55
C VAL A 111 0.33 -3.41 -11.92
N ASP A 112 0.20 -4.40 -12.81
CA ASP A 112 1.32 -4.88 -13.63
C ASP A 112 1.44 -4.00 -14.88
N VAL A 113 2.54 -3.25 -14.99
CA VAL A 113 2.78 -2.32 -16.10
C VAL A 113 2.84 -3.01 -17.46
N SER A 114 3.12 -4.31 -17.51
CA SER A 114 3.19 -5.08 -18.76
C SER A 114 1.82 -5.32 -19.40
N ASP A 115 0.74 -5.33 -18.61
CA ASP A 115 -0.64 -5.59 -19.06
C ASP A 115 -1.62 -4.45 -18.75
N TYR A 116 -1.18 -3.39 -18.07
CA TYR A 116 -2.07 -2.29 -17.68
C TYR A 116 -2.03 -1.06 -18.60
N LYS A 117 -3.18 -0.39 -18.76
CA LYS A 117 -3.30 0.82 -19.59
C LYS A 117 -2.83 2.08 -18.84
N MET A 118 -1.52 2.26 -18.78
CA MET A 118 -0.84 3.32 -18.00
C MET A 118 -1.16 4.77 -18.39
N LYS A 119 -1.64 5.03 -19.62
CA LYS A 119 -1.79 6.39 -20.16
C LYS A 119 -2.60 7.35 -19.27
N ARG A 120 -3.63 6.86 -18.55
CA ARG A 120 -4.44 7.73 -17.68
C ARG A 120 -3.71 8.05 -16.38
N ILE A 121 -3.04 7.05 -15.80
CA ILE A 121 -2.21 7.19 -14.59
C ILE A 121 -1.06 8.15 -14.87
N GLN A 122 -0.30 7.93 -15.94
CA GLN A 122 0.82 8.79 -16.33
C GLN A 122 0.37 10.26 -16.50
N LYS A 123 -0.78 10.48 -17.16
CA LYS A 123 -1.35 11.83 -17.30
C LYS A 123 -1.78 12.44 -15.96
N LEU A 124 -2.28 11.64 -15.03
CA LEU A 124 -2.68 12.10 -13.71
C LEU A 124 -1.45 12.56 -12.93
N VAL A 125 -0.46 11.67 -12.79
CA VAL A 125 0.77 11.89 -12.01
C VAL A 125 1.58 13.05 -12.60
N SER A 126 1.67 13.16 -13.93
CA SER A 126 2.40 14.26 -14.59
C SER A 126 1.72 15.64 -14.48
N ARG A 127 0.47 15.72 -13.99
CA ARG A 127 -0.33 16.96 -14.00
C ARG A 127 -0.77 17.44 -12.63
N ARG A 128 -0.65 16.59 -11.61
CA ARG A 128 -1.13 16.86 -10.26
C ARG A 128 -0.05 16.52 -9.27
N ASP A 129 -0.01 17.27 -8.20
CA ASP A 129 0.80 16.91 -7.04
C ASP A 129 0.11 15.78 -6.27
N ALA A 130 0.92 14.99 -5.58
CA ALA A 130 0.43 13.98 -4.67
C ALA A 130 -0.38 14.66 -3.56
N LYS A 131 -1.50 14.05 -3.18
CA LYS A 131 -2.21 14.41 -1.97
C LYS A 131 -1.35 13.99 -0.77
N THR A 132 -1.32 14.84 0.24
CA THR A 132 -0.65 14.61 1.50
C THR A 132 -1.69 14.62 2.62
N PHE A 133 -1.43 13.88 3.68
CA PHE A 133 -2.27 13.82 4.87
C PHE A 133 -1.38 14.09 6.08
N SER A 134 -1.76 15.02 6.94
CA SER A 134 -1.02 15.26 8.18
C SER A 134 -1.28 14.15 9.20
N ALA A 135 -0.47 14.07 10.25
CA ALA A 135 -0.71 13.13 11.34
C ALA A 135 -2.08 13.38 12.00
N GLU A 136 -2.49 14.64 12.11
CA GLU A 136 -3.80 15.04 12.63
C GLU A 136 -4.93 14.59 11.70
N ASP A 137 -4.79 14.78 10.38
CA ASP A 137 -5.78 14.30 9.40
C ASP A 137 -5.99 12.79 9.54
N LEU A 138 -4.90 12.02 9.63
CA LEU A 138 -4.95 10.56 9.72
C LEU A 138 -5.54 10.11 11.06
N ALA A 139 -5.21 10.79 12.17
CA ALA A 139 -5.79 10.50 13.48
C ALA A 139 -7.31 10.75 13.50
N GLU A 140 -7.78 11.86 12.91
CA GLU A 140 -9.21 12.13 12.77
C GLU A 140 -9.90 11.05 11.93
N ILE A 141 -9.29 10.65 10.80
CA ILE A 141 -9.84 9.58 9.95
C ILE A 141 -9.87 8.24 10.70
N GLN A 142 -8.83 7.93 11.48
CA GLN A 142 -8.74 6.71 12.27
C GLN A 142 -9.90 6.62 13.27
N GLU A 143 -10.14 7.69 14.03
CA GLU A 143 -11.23 7.79 15.00
C GLU A 143 -12.61 7.65 14.32
N ASP A 144 -12.84 8.44 13.26
CA ASP A 144 -14.07 8.41 12.47
C ASP A 144 -14.42 7.02 11.90
N MET A 145 -13.40 6.21 11.63
CA MET A 145 -13.51 4.95 10.90
C MET A 145 -13.33 3.71 11.78
N GLU A 146 -13.18 3.84 13.10
CA GLU A 146 -12.93 2.72 14.03
C GLU A 146 -13.88 1.53 13.78
N GLU A 147 -15.20 1.77 13.81
CA GLU A 147 -16.19 0.72 13.57
C GLU A 147 -16.12 0.16 12.12
N VAL A 148 -15.76 1.01 11.15
CA VAL A 148 -15.61 0.62 9.75
C VAL A 148 -14.41 -0.31 9.57
N ILE A 149 -13.32 -0.06 10.31
CA ILE A 149 -12.09 -0.84 10.34
C ILE A 149 -12.35 -2.21 10.95
N THR A 150 -12.98 -2.28 12.13
CA THR A 150 -13.37 -3.56 12.76
C THR A 150 -14.22 -4.41 11.80
N ARG A 151 -15.29 -3.83 11.25
CA ARG A 151 -16.13 -4.50 10.24
C ARG A 151 -15.39 -4.79 8.92
N GLY A 152 -14.25 -4.14 8.70
CA GLY A 152 -13.37 -4.38 7.57
C GLY A 152 -12.60 -5.66 7.76
N MET A 153 -11.92 -5.79 8.90
CA MET A 153 -11.16 -6.97 9.28
C MET A 153 -12.05 -8.22 9.37
N ASP A 154 -13.21 -8.13 10.02
CA ASP A 154 -14.22 -9.21 10.04
C ASP A 154 -14.59 -9.71 8.64
N ARG A 155 -14.68 -8.79 7.67
CA ARG A 155 -15.08 -9.12 6.30
C ARG A 155 -13.92 -9.74 5.53
N TYR A 156 -12.70 -9.33 5.83
CA TYR A 156 -11.49 -9.90 5.27
C TYR A 156 -11.28 -11.33 5.76
N GLU A 157 -11.36 -11.58 7.07
CA GLU A 157 -11.28 -12.93 7.65
C GLU A 157 -12.30 -13.88 7.02
N LYS A 158 -13.58 -13.45 6.96
CA LYS A 158 -14.65 -14.22 6.29
C LYS A 158 -14.42 -14.46 4.81
N LYS A 159 -13.60 -13.64 4.13
CA LYS A 159 -13.20 -13.88 2.73
C LYS A 159 -12.11 -14.94 2.65
N GLN A 160 -11.13 -14.88 3.55
CA GLN A 160 -10.06 -15.88 3.65
C GLN A 160 -10.62 -17.26 4.00
N GLU A 161 -11.48 -17.37 5.00
CA GLU A 161 -12.15 -18.63 5.39
C GLU A 161 -12.94 -19.28 4.26
N LYS A 162 -13.46 -18.46 3.35
CA LYS A 162 -14.27 -18.91 2.20
C LYS A 162 -13.42 -19.11 0.95
N GLU A 163 -12.10 -19.05 1.07
CA GLU A 163 -11.14 -19.14 -0.04
C GLU A 163 -11.53 -18.24 -1.22
N LYS A 164 -12.12 -17.08 -0.92
CA LYS A 164 -12.52 -16.14 -1.96
C LYS A 164 -11.27 -15.46 -2.48
N ASP A 165 -11.21 -15.34 -3.80
CA ASP A 165 -10.14 -14.61 -4.45
C ASP A 165 -10.03 -13.17 -3.90
N ILE A 166 -8.85 -12.88 -3.34
CA ILE A 166 -8.41 -11.56 -2.91
C ILE A 166 -7.24 -11.22 -3.82
N LYS A 167 -7.30 -10.02 -4.40
CA LYS A 167 -6.28 -9.56 -5.33
C LYS A 167 -4.93 -9.51 -4.64
N GLN A 168 -3.92 -9.92 -5.38
CA GLN A 168 -2.54 -9.98 -4.91
C GLN A 168 -1.72 -8.87 -5.59
N LEU A 169 -0.88 -8.21 -4.82
CA LEU A 169 0.22 -7.37 -5.30
C LEU A 169 1.52 -8.09 -4.91
N PRO A 170 2.03 -8.98 -5.78
CA PRO A 170 3.23 -9.75 -5.49
C PRO A 170 4.51 -8.91 -5.69
N PRO A 171 5.65 -9.35 -5.14
CA PRO A 171 6.88 -8.56 -5.06
C PRO A 171 7.46 -8.20 -6.44
N GLU A 172 7.12 -8.95 -7.49
CA GLU A 172 7.59 -8.68 -8.86
C GLU A 172 6.87 -7.53 -9.57
N MET A 173 5.70 -7.07 -9.10
CA MET A 173 4.91 -6.00 -9.75
C MET A 173 5.44 -4.59 -9.44
N THR A 174 6.77 -4.46 -9.35
CA THR A 174 7.43 -3.18 -9.13
C THR A 174 7.31 -2.26 -10.34
N ILE A 175 7.39 -0.96 -10.09
CA ILE A 175 7.44 0.09 -11.10
C ILE A 175 8.64 1.01 -10.88
N THR A 176 9.05 1.69 -11.94
CA THR A 176 10.06 2.74 -11.90
C THR A 176 9.42 4.12 -12.08
N LYS A 177 10.19 5.18 -11.79
CA LYS A 177 9.75 6.56 -12.06
C LYS A 177 9.42 6.76 -13.54
N ASP A 178 10.16 6.12 -14.45
CA ASP A 178 9.96 6.26 -15.90
C ASP A 178 8.61 5.69 -16.35
N ASP A 179 8.08 4.68 -15.67
CA ASP A 179 6.75 4.11 -15.94
C ASP A 179 5.62 5.10 -15.66
N LEU A 180 5.85 6.09 -14.78
CA LEU A 180 4.88 7.12 -14.40
C LEU A 180 4.94 8.38 -15.28
N VAL A 181 5.96 8.52 -16.13
CA VAL A 181 6.16 9.72 -16.97
C VAL A 181 5.31 9.66 -18.24
N PHE A 182 4.49 10.70 -18.48
CA PHE A 182 3.78 10.82 -19.76
C PHE A 182 4.68 11.41 -20.86
N VAL A 183 5.18 10.56 -21.77
CA VAL A 183 5.90 11.03 -22.97
C VAL A 183 4.92 11.31 -24.11
N LYS A 184 4.79 12.59 -24.50
CA LYS A 184 4.00 12.98 -25.68
C LYS A 184 4.73 12.53 -26.94
N LYS A 185 4.28 11.45 -27.60
CA LYS A 185 4.78 11.08 -28.94
C LYS A 185 4.61 12.29 -29.88
N LYS A 186 5.72 12.81 -30.43
CA LYS A 186 5.67 13.77 -31.55
C LYS A 186 4.92 13.06 -32.69
N LYS A 187 3.84 13.67 -33.19
CA LYS A 187 3.22 13.21 -34.43
C LYS A 187 4.29 13.34 -35.52
N LYS A 188 4.59 12.23 -36.20
CA LYS A 188 5.26 12.27 -37.51
C LYS A 188 4.32 12.91 -38.52
#